data_AF-A0A917UBM0-F1
#
_entry.id   AF-A0A917UBM0-F1
#
_cell.length_a   1.000
_cell.length_b   1.000
_cell.length_c   1.000
_cell.angle_alpha   90.00
_cell.angle_beta   90.00
_cell.angle_gamma   90.00
#
_symmetry.space_group_name_H-M   'P 1'
#
loop_
_entity.id
_entity.type
_entity.pdbx_description
1 polymer ?
#
loop_
_entity_poly.entity_id
_entity_poly.type
_entity_poly.pdbx_seq_one_letter_code
_entity_poly.pdbx_strand_id
1 'polypeptide(L)'
;MTEAMTPRWQDADEAVESLVADLVAEAVRTVDRGGRKRPRGRMRVKRRPKSTRRHIAEVIRAYRLAPGLRVDRNMVAALFAGHRDLVSNPVLVVAVARACGIIAGRKLGPKKVARMRAASLRVRKLIARAEADTRWVPAPRVEVPPTQATPSPEAVPPREVAPSPEAAPSPEAANVEPMLATVVSPGPSAGRPWPQAPSIVVRRKRRRRARQWWLAAAVLLLAVMALLIFG
;
A
#
# COMPACT_ATOMS: atom_id res chain seq x y z
N MET A 1 -5.09 -11.58 -20.59
CA MET A 1 -4.24 -12.06 -19.49
C MET A 1 -4.70 -11.44 -18.18
N THR A 2 -5.75 -12.01 -17.62
CA THR A 2 -6.19 -11.80 -16.24
C THR A 2 -5.43 -12.80 -15.41
N GLU A 3 -4.40 -12.33 -14.69
CA GLU A 3 -3.86 -13.06 -13.55
C GLU A 3 -5.07 -13.41 -12.67
N ALA A 4 -5.36 -14.71 -12.53
CA ALA A 4 -6.43 -15.17 -11.66
C ALA A 4 -6.05 -14.75 -10.25
N MET A 5 -6.68 -13.69 -9.76
CA MET A 5 -6.52 -13.22 -8.40
C MET A 5 -6.86 -14.41 -7.50
N THR A 6 -5.97 -14.76 -6.59
CA THR A 6 -6.24 -15.86 -5.66
C THR A 6 -7.50 -15.50 -4.86
N PRO A 7 -8.46 -16.44 -4.68
CA PRO A 7 -9.75 -16.16 -4.05
C PRO A 7 -9.64 -15.47 -2.67
N ARG A 8 -8.49 -15.65 -2.02
CA ARG A 8 -8.20 -15.14 -0.67
C ARG A 8 -7.91 -13.64 -0.62
N TRP A 9 -7.29 -13.08 -1.65
CA TRP A 9 -7.09 -11.63 -1.74
C TRP A 9 -8.38 -10.89 -2.17
N GLN A 10 -9.34 -11.63 -2.75
CA GLN A 10 -10.62 -11.07 -3.21
C GLN A 10 -11.42 -10.45 -2.06
N ASP A 11 -11.57 -11.15 -0.93
CA ASP A 11 -12.29 -10.64 0.23
C ASP A 11 -11.67 -9.35 0.79
N ALA A 12 -10.34 -9.28 0.82
CA ALA A 12 -9.61 -8.10 1.30
C ALA A 12 -9.80 -6.92 0.35
N ASP A 13 -9.73 -7.16 -0.96
CA ASP A 13 -9.92 -6.12 -1.97
C ASP A 13 -11.37 -5.64 -2.03
N GLU A 14 -12.35 -6.53 -1.93
CA GLU A 14 -13.76 -6.15 -1.86
C GLU A 14 -14.05 -5.31 -0.62
N ALA A 15 -13.49 -5.68 0.54
CA ALA A 15 -13.62 -4.89 1.76
C ALA A 15 -12.95 -3.51 1.66
N VAL A 16 -11.79 -3.42 0.99
CA VAL A 16 -11.12 -2.15 0.69
C VAL A 16 -11.98 -1.30 -0.24
N GLU A 17 -12.49 -1.87 -1.32
CA GLU A 17 -13.32 -1.16 -2.30
C GLU A 17 -14.61 -0.64 -1.66
N SER A 18 -15.28 -1.45 -0.84
CA SER A 18 -16.48 -1.05 -0.08
C SER A 18 -16.19 0.13 0.85
N LEU A 19 -15.11 0.07 1.64
CA LEU A 19 -14.74 1.15 2.56
C LEU A 19 -14.33 2.44 1.82
N VAL A 20 -13.63 2.31 0.70
CA VAL A 20 -13.26 3.45 -0.14
C VAL A 20 -14.49 4.06 -0.80
N ALA A 21 -15.45 3.25 -1.26
CA ALA A 21 -16.71 3.73 -1.82
C ALA A 21 -17.50 4.56 -0.80
N ASP A 22 -17.59 4.09 0.45
CA ASP A 22 -18.20 4.83 1.56
C ASP A 22 -17.50 6.19 1.82
N LEU A 23 -16.16 6.21 1.82
CA LEU A 23 -15.38 7.44 1.97
C LEU A 23 -15.58 8.40 0.80
N VAL A 24 -15.61 7.89 -0.43
CA VAL A 24 -15.86 8.69 -1.64
C VAL A 24 -17.26 9.27 -1.62
N ALA A 25 -18.27 8.49 -1.23
CA ALA A 25 -19.65 8.97 -1.08
C ALA A 25 -19.72 10.14 -0.09
N GLU A 26 -19.00 10.05 1.04
CA GLU A 26 -18.91 11.16 1.99
C GLU A 26 -18.18 12.38 1.43
N ALA A 27 -17.10 12.17 0.67
CA ALA A 27 -16.36 13.24 0.02
C ALA A 27 -17.20 13.96 -1.04
N VAL A 28 -17.96 13.23 -1.87
CA VAL A 28 -18.86 13.81 -2.89
C VAL A 28 -19.92 14.68 -2.23
N ARG A 29 -20.53 14.21 -1.13
CA ARG A 29 -21.52 14.98 -0.36
C ARG A 29 -20.99 16.30 0.21
N THR A 30 -19.67 16.51 0.28
CA THR A 30 -19.07 17.81 0.65
C THR A 30 -19.17 18.84 -0.46
N VAL A 31 -19.14 18.40 -1.73
CA VAL A 31 -19.18 19.25 -2.91
C VAL A 31 -20.57 19.85 -3.10
N ASP A 32 -21.61 19.01 -2.98
CA ASP A 32 -23.01 19.39 -3.29
C ASP A 32 -23.56 20.50 -2.38
N ARG A 33 -23.08 20.58 -1.13
CA ARG A 33 -23.52 21.62 -0.18
C ARG A 33 -22.74 22.92 -0.26
N GLY A 34 -21.52 22.89 -0.79
CA GLY A 34 -20.75 24.10 -1.06
C GLY A 34 -21.43 25.05 -2.07
N GLY A 35 -22.45 24.56 -2.79
CA GLY A 35 -23.24 25.32 -3.76
C GLY A 35 -24.50 26.02 -3.21
N ARG A 36 -24.97 25.74 -1.99
CA ARG A 36 -26.25 26.32 -1.52
C ARG A 36 -26.09 27.69 -0.84
N LYS A 37 -26.80 28.66 -1.42
CA LYS A 37 -27.01 30.08 -1.09
C LYS A 37 -25.79 31.00 -1.10
N ARG A 38 -25.52 31.55 -2.29
CA ARG A 38 -24.88 32.86 -2.42
C ARG A 38 -25.93 33.96 -2.16
N PRO A 39 -25.60 35.00 -1.38
CA PRO A 39 -26.32 36.26 -1.45
C PRO A 39 -26.13 36.85 -2.87
N ARG A 40 -27.22 37.29 -3.51
CA ARG A 40 -27.19 38.01 -4.78
C ARG A 40 -26.26 39.23 -4.63
N GLY A 41 -25.31 39.43 -5.55
CA GLY A 41 -24.60 40.70 -5.71
C GLY A 41 -23.09 40.76 -5.43
N ARG A 42 -22.43 39.73 -4.89
CA ARG A 42 -20.95 39.79 -4.68
C ARG A 42 -20.15 39.21 -5.85
N MET A 43 -19.21 40.03 -6.36
CA MET A 43 -18.22 39.69 -7.39
C MET A 43 -17.48 38.38 -7.07
N ARG A 44 -17.26 37.60 -8.12
CA ARG A 44 -16.70 36.25 -8.08
C ARG A 44 -15.20 36.31 -7.80
N VAL A 45 -14.81 36.50 -6.54
CA VAL A 45 -13.45 36.10 -6.11
C VAL A 45 -13.31 34.62 -6.45
N LYS A 46 -12.29 34.26 -7.25
CA LYS A 46 -11.95 32.87 -7.60
C LYS A 46 -11.66 32.08 -6.32
N ARG A 47 -12.72 31.64 -5.62
CA ARG A 47 -12.61 30.75 -4.48
C ARG A 47 -12.03 29.45 -5.03
N ARG A 48 -10.79 29.14 -4.62
CA ARG A 48 -10.15 27.86 -4.90
C ARG A 48 -11.14 26.73 -4.60
N PRO A 49 -11.17 25.66 -5.42
CA PRO A 49 -12.13 24.57 -5.24
C PRO A 49 -11.95 23.94 -3.85
N LYS A 50 -12.98 24.12 -3.01
CA LYS A 50 -13.01 23.74 -1.58
C LYS A 50 -13.04 22.23 -1.33
N SER A 51 -13.05 21.39 -2.35
CA SER A 51 -13.16 19.93 -2.22
C SER A 51 -11.95 19.17 -2.77
N THR A 52 -10.81 19.85 -2.91
CA THR A 52 -9.58 19.17 -3.32
C THR A 52 -9.02 18.33 -2.18
N ARG A 53 -8.39 17.19 -2.50
CA ARG A 53 -7.66 16.32 -1.55
C ARG A 53 -6.68 17.10 -0.67
N ARG A 54 -6.10 18.17 -1.23
CA ARG A 54 -5.26 19.13 -0.52
C ARG A 54 -6.02 19.83 0.61
N HIS A 55 -7.24 20.30 0.35
CA HIS A 55 -8.08 20.94 1.36
C HIS A 55 -8.44 19.97 2.49
N ILE A 56 -8.76 18.72 2.17
CA ILE A 56 -8.99 17.67 3.19
C ILE A 56 -7.75 17.51 4.09
N ALA A 57 -6.56 17.39 3.51
CA ALA A 57 -5.32 17.29 4.28
C ALA A 57 -5.01 18.56 5.11
N GLU A 58 -5.34 19.75 4.59
CA GLU A 58 -5.25 21.01 5.34
C GLU A 58 -6.20 21.02 6.54
N VAL A 59 -7.46 20.61 6.38
CA VAL A 59 -8.44 20.51 7.47
C VAL A 59 -8.01 19.49 8.52
N ILE A 60 -7.52 18.31 8.13
CA ILE A 60 -7.00 17.30 9.08
C ILE A 60 -5.88 17.88 9.94
N ARG A 61 -4.96 18.63 9.34
CA ARG A 61 -3.84 19.26 10.04
C ARG A 61 -4.32 20.41 10.94
N ALA A 62 -5.17 21.29 10.44
CA ALA A 62 -5.69 22.45 11.18
C ALA A 62 -6.47 22.03 12.43
N TYR A 63 -7.29 20.98 12.33
CA TYR A 63 -8.09 20.47 13.44
C TYR A 63 -7.45 19.30 14.20
N ARG A 64 -6.17 18.98 13.92
CA ARG A 64 -5.41 17.87 14.53
C ARG A 64 -6.19 16.55 14.59
N LEU A 65 -6.94 16.23 13.52
CA LEU A 65 -7.86 15.08 13.50
C LEU A 65 -7.17 13.72 13.49
N ALA A 66 -5.89 13.69 13.11
CA ALA A 66 -5.05 12.49 13.07
C ALA A 66 -3.85 12.66 14.02
N PRO A 67 -4.03 12.40 15.34
CA PRO A 67 -2.94 12.53 16.29
C PRO A 67 -1.80 11.56 15.94
N GLY A 68 -0.56 12.06 15.97
CA GLY A 68 0.64 11.28 15.66
C GLY A 68 0.88 11.00 14.17
N LEU A 69 -0.01 11.44 13.26
CA LEU A 69 0.13 11.17 11.83
C LEU A 69 0.25 12.48 11.03
N ARG A 70 1.33 12.62 10.26
CA ARG A 70 1.48 13.72 9.30
C ARG A 70 0.70 13.41 8.04
N VAL A 71 -0.51 13.96 7.93
CA VAL A 71 -1.37 13.74 6.76
C VAL A 71 -1.08 14.77 5.67
N ASP A 72 -0.69 14.29 4.49
CA ASP A 72 -0.49 15.11 3.30
C ASP A 72 -1.54 14.84 2.20
N ARG A 73 -1.46 15.58 1.10
CA ARG A 73 -2.34 15.42 -0.07
C ARG A 73 -2.23 14.03 -0.71
N ASN A 74 -1.02 13.47 -0.75
CA ASN A 74 -0.71 12.23 -1.45
C ASN A 74 -1.24 11.02 -0.66
N MET A 75 -1.13 11.03 0.66
CA MET A 75 -1.75 10.06 1.55
C MET A 75 -3.26 10.05 1.37
N VAL A 76 -3.91 11.22 1.36
CA VAL A 76 -5.35 11.30 1.10
C VAL A 76 -5.68 10.77 -0.31
N ALA A 77 -4.87 11.08 -1.31
CA ALA A 77 -5.06 10.56 -2.66
C ALA A 77 -4.90 9.04 -2.76
N ALA A 78 -3.90 8.49 -2.09
CA ALA A 78 -3.63 7.06 -2.05
C ALA A 78 -4.71 6.30 -1.27
N LEU A 79 -5.23 6.89 -0.19
CA LEU A 79 -6.39 6.36 0.52
C LEU A 79 -7.61 6.24 -0.41
N PHE A 80 -7.95 7.30 -1.14
CA PHE A 80 -9.04 7.27 -2.13
C PHE A 80 -8.75 6.39 -3.35
N ALA A 81 -7.49 6.03 -3.57
CA ALA A 81 -7.11 5.06 -4.60
C ALA A 81 -7.20 3.61 -4.10
N GLY A 82 -7.48 3.38 -2.81
CA GLY A 82 -7.58 2.05 -2.20
C GLY A 82 -6.24 1.45 -1.79
N HIS A 83 -5.24 2.27 -1.44
CA HIS A 83 -3.97 1.74 -0.94
C HIS A 83 -4.18 0.99 0.39
N ARG A 84 -3.93 -0.32 0.39
CA ARG A 84 -4.28 -1.25 1.47
C ARG A 84 -3.72 -0.82 2.84
N ASP A 85 -2.46 -0.37 2.90
CA ASP A 85 -1.81 0.10 4.13
C ASP A 85 -2.46 1.34 4.74
N LEU A 86 -2.99 2.23 3.89
CA LEU A 86 -3.64 3.45 4.34
C LEU A 86 -5.09 3.20 4.75
N VAL A 87 -5.79 2.32 4.03
CA VAL A 87 -7.19 1.95 4.31
C VAL A 87 -7.29 1.12 5.59
N SER A 88 -6.27 0.31 5.90
CA SER A 88 -6.18 -0.45 7.14
C SER A 88 -5.81 0.41 8.37
N ASN A 89 -5.46 1.68 8.19
CA ASN A 89 -5.21 2.61 9.28
C ASN A 89 -6.51 3.32 9.72
N PRO A 90 -7.11 2.93 10.87
CA PRO A 90 -8.39 3.49 11.29
C PRO A 90 -8.31 4.98 11.65
N VAL A 91 -7.15 5.46 12.10
CA VAL A 91 -6.97 6.87 12.49
C VAL A 91 -7.06 7.76 11.25
N LEU A 92 -6.39 7.36 10.17
CA LEU A 92 -6.43 8.09 8.91
C LEU A 92 -7.83 8.10 8.29
N VAL A 93 -8.49 6.93 8.23
CA VAL A 93 -9.85 6.79 7.69
C VAL A 93 -10.84 7.68 8.44
N VAL A 94 -10.83 7.64 9.77
CA VAL A 94 -11.72 8.47 10.60
C VAL A 94 -11.39 9.95 10.48
N ALA A 95 -10.11 10.32 10.42
CA ALA A 95 -9.69 11.71 10.24
C ALA A 95 -10.18 12.29 8.91
N VAL A 96 -10.06 11.54 7.81
CA VAL A 96 -10.56 11.94 6.49
C VAL A 96 -12.08 12.08 6.51
N ALA A 97 -12.80 11.12 7.07
CA ALA A 97 -14.25 11.19 7.16
C ALA A 97 -14.74 12.39 8.01
N ARG A 98 -14.07 12.67 9.14
CA ARG A 98 -14.36 13.84 9.98
C ARG A 98 -14.06 15.14 9.25
N ALA A 99 -12.95 15.23 8.53
CA ALA A 99 -12.60 16.39 7.73
C ALA A 99 -13.66 16.64 6.62
N CYS A 100 -14.13 15.59 5.94
CA CYS A 100 -15.25 15.70 5.01
C CYS A 100 -16.51 16.25 5.68
N GLY A 101 -16.84 15.77 6.88
CA GLY A 101 -17.94 16.30 7.69
C GLY A 101 -17.80 17.81 7.94
N ILE A 102 -16.64 18.25 8.45
CA ILE A 102 -16.34 19.66 8.74
C ILE A 102 -16.50 20.52 7.47
N ILE A 103 -15.93 20.08 6.34
CA ILE A 103 -16.03 20.79 5.05
C ILE A 103 -17.50 20.92 4.60
N ALA A 104 -18.30 19.87 4.83
CA ALA A 104 -19.73 19.86 4.53
C ALA A 104 -20.61 20.61 5.55
N GLY A 105 -20.02 21.19 6.60
CA GLY A 105 -20.76 21.80 7.71
C GLY A 105 -21.58 20.82 8.53
N ARG A 106 -21.16 19.55 8.63
CA ARG A 106 -21.84 18.48 9.38
C ARG A 106 -20.90 17.82 10.38
N LYS A 107 -21.43 17.45 11.54
CA LYS A 107 -20.71 16.58 12.47
C LYS A 107 -20.91 15.12 12.05
N LEU A 108 -19.80 14.37 11.94
CA LEU A 108 -19.85 12.93 11.72
C LEU A 108 -20.30 12.26 13.01
N GLY A 109 -21.45 11.59 13.00
CA GLY A 109 -22.01 10.97 14.20
C GLY A 109 -21.11 9.86 14.78
N PRO A 110 -21.12 9.64 16.11
CA PRO A 110 -20.25 8.67 16.78
C PRO A 110 -20.48 7.24 16.28
N LYS A 111 -21.73 6.85 16.00
CA LYS A 111 -22.08 5.55 15.41
C LYS A 111 -21.39 5.31 14.07
N LYS A 112 -21.32 6.34 13.22
CA LYS A 112 -20.67 6.24 11.90
C LYS A 112 -19.15 6.20 12.02
N VAL A 113 -18.58 6.99 12.93
CA VAL A 113 -17.14 6.91 13.26
C VAL A 113 -16.77 5.51 13.72
N ALA A 114 -17.54 4.92 14.63
CA ALA A 114 -17.32 3.55 15.11
C ALA A 114 -17.43 2.53 13.97
N ARG A 115 -18.42 2.66 13.08
CA ARG A 115 -18.57 1.80 11.90
C ARG A 115 -17.36 1.86 10.97
N MET A 116 -16.90 3.06 10.60
CA MET A 116 -15.73 3.22 9.72
C MET A 116 -14.45 2.69 10.36
N ARG A 117 -14.30 2.89 11.68
CA ARG A 117 -13.19 2.32 12.45
C ARG A 117 -13.22 0.80 12.43
N ALA A 118 -14.38 0.19 12.69
CA ALA A 118 -14.55 -1.26 12.66
C ALA A 118 -14.29 -1.84 11.26
N ALA A 119 -14.78 -1.16 10.20
CA ALA A 119 -14.52 -1.55 8.81
C ALA A 119 -13.02 -1.52 8.47
N SER A 120 -12.30 -0.46 8.86
CA SER A 120 -10.85 -0.36 8.65
C SER A 120 -10.07 -1.46 9.42
N LEU A 121 -10.48 -1.77 10.65
CA LEU A 121 -9.91 -2.88 11.42
C LEU A 121 -10.22 -4.25 10.78
N ARG A 122 -11.42 -4.44 10.19
CA ARG A 122 -11.76 -5.64 9.43
C ARG A 122 -10.87 -5.81 8.20
N VAL A 123 -10.66 -4.74 7.44
CA VAL A 123 -9.72 -4.72 6.30
C VAL A 123 -8.31 -5.12 6.76
N ARG A 124 -7.81 -4.54 7.85
CA ARG A 124 -6.51 -4.90 8.42
C ARG A 124 -6.40 -6.39 8.74
N LYS A 125 -7.44 -6.98 9.34
CA LYS A 125 -7.49 -8.42 9.65
C LYS A 125 -7.50 -9.28 8.39
N LEU A 126 -8.26 -8.90 7.36
CA LEU A 126 -8.30 -9.64 6.09
C LEU A 126 -6.95 -9.61 5.37
N ILE A 127 -6.29 -8.45 5.34
CA ILE A 127 -4.93 -8.32 4.78
C ILE A 127 -3.95 -9.21 5.54
N ALA A 128 -3.95 -9.17 6.88
CA ALA A 128 -3.06 -10.00 7.69
C ALA A 128 -3.29 -11.51 7.48
N ARG A 129 -4.55 -11.94 7.29
CA ARG A 129 -4.89 -13.34 6.95
C ARG A 129 -4.37 -13.71 5.56
N ALA A 130 -4.60 -12.88 4.55
CA ALA A 130 -4.13 -13.13 3.19
C ALA A 130 -2.58 -13.17 3.12
N GLU A 131 -1.90 -12.33 3.90
CA GLU A 131 -0.43 -12.34 4.00
C GLU A 131 0.12 -13.58 4.69
N ALA A 132 -0.49 -14.03 5.80
CA ALA A 132 -0.09 -15.25 6.50
C ALA A 132 -0.21 -16.47 5.57
N ASP A 133 -1.30 -16.55 4.81
CA ASP A 133 -1.54 -17.61 3.84
C ASP A 133 -0.53 -17.59 2.68
N THR A 134 -0.12 -16.39 2.24
CA THR A 134 0.87 -16.25 1.16
C THR A 134 2.25 -16.78 1.59
N ARG A 135 2.59 -16.68 2.89
CA ARG A 135 3.84 -17.23 3.42
C ARG A 135 3.81 -18.76 3.58
N TRP A 136 2.64 -19.37 3.63
CA TRP A 136 2.48 -20.82 3.84
C TRP A 136 2.47 -21.63 2.54
N VAL A 137 2.85 -21.05 1.40
CA VAL A 137 3.10 -21.84 0.19
C VAL A 137 4.41 -22.61 0.42
N PRO A 138 4.38 -23.94 0.62
CA PRO A 138 5.61 -24.70 0.78
C PRO A 138 6.46 -24.46 -0.47
N ALA A 139 7.74 -24.13 -0.27
CA ALA A 139 8.69 -24.02 -1.36
C ALA A 139 8.54 -25.27 -2.24
N PRO A 140 8.46 -25.13 -3.58
CA PRO A 140 8.40 -26.31 -4.44
C PRO A 140 9.58 -27.19 -4.06
N ARG A 141 9.30 -28.40 -3.57
CA ARG A 141 10.32 -29.44 -3.45
C ARG A 141 10.89 -29.55 -4.86
N VAL A 142 12.10 -29.03 -5.04
CA VAL A 142 12.90 -29.34 -6.20
C VAL A 142 13.18 -30.83 -6.05
N GLU A 143 12.34 -31.66 -6.69
CA GLU A 143 12.73 -33.01 -7.03
C GLU A 143 13.94 -32.86 -7.93
N VAL A 144 15.12 -32.99 -7.32
CA VAL A 144 16.36 -33.15 -8.06
C VAL A 144 16.15 -34.43 -8.87
N PRO A 145 16.13 -34.39 -10.21
CA PRO A 145 16.04 -35.61 -11.00
C PRO A 145 17.24 -36.49 -10.61
N PRO A 146 17.07 -37.82 -10.51
CA PRO A 146 18.17 -38.71 -10.18
C PRO A 146 19.27 -38.47 -11.20
N THR A 147 20.44 -38.03 -10.71
CA THR A 147 21.66 -37.92 -11.49
C THR A 147 21.86 -39.28 -12.17
N GLN A 148 21.63 -39.32 -13.48
CA GLN A 148 21.99 -40.47 -14.29
C GLN A 148 23.48 -40.72 -14.06
N ALA A 149 23.78 -41.90 -13.53
CA ALA A 149 25.11 -42.42 -13.40
C ALA A 149 25.82 -42.34 -14.75
N THR A 150 26.85 -41.52 -14.83
CA THR A 150 27.92 -41.70 -15.79
C THR A 150 28.62 -43.04 -15.47
N PRO A 151 28.85 -43.93 -16.45
CA PRO A 151 29.67 -45.11 -16.21
C PRO A 151 31.14 -44.71 -15.99
N SER A 152 31.75 -45.46 -15.07
CA SER A 152 33.13 -45.50 -14.59
C SER A 152 34.23 -44.89 -15.48
N PRO A 153 35.19 -44.15 -14.88
CA PRO A 153 36.54 -44.06 -15.44
C PRO A 153 37.26 -45.40 -15.24
N GLU A 154 37.73 -45.95 -16.35
CA GLU A 154 38.58 -47.13 -16.43
C GLU A 154 39.92 -46.90 -15.71
N ALA A 155 40.40 -47.94 -15.06
CA ALA A 155 41.51 -47.96 -14.12
C ALA A 155 42.90 -47.96 -14.81
N VAL A 156 43.88 -47.33 -14.17
CA VAL A 156 45.32 -47.63 -14.31
C VAL A 156 45.96 -47.55 -12.89
N PRO A 157 46.87 -48.48 -12.49
CA PRO A 157 47.09 -48.90 -11.09
C PRO A 157 48.19 -48.10 -10.33
N PRO A 158 48.48 -48.40 -9.05
CA PRO A 158 49.04 -47.47 -8.07
C PRO A 158 50.57 -47.48 -8.02
N ARG A 159 51.17 -46.36 -7.58
CA ARG A 159 52.50 -46.36 -6.98
C ARG A 159 52.37 -46.05 -5.49
N GLU A 160 52.46 -47.10 -4.69
CA GLU A 160 52.95 -47.03 -3.31
C GLU A 160 54.38 -46.47 -3.30
N VAL A 161 54.69 -45.55 -2.39
CA VAL A 161 55.71 -45.70 -1.32
C VAL A 161 55.49 -44.55 -0.31
N ALA A 162 55.08 -44.88 0.92
CA ALA A 162 55.27 -44.07 2.13
C ALA A 162 56.59 -44.51 2.82
N PRO A 163 57.23 -43.79 3.78
CA PRO A 163 56.66 -43.30 5.07
C PRO A 163 57.11 -41.87 5.48
N SER A 164 56.30 -41.04 6.17
CA SER A 164 56.10 -40.89 7.64
C SER A 164 57.23 -40.08 8.38
N PRO A 165 57.12 -39.67 9.67
CA PRO A 165 56.79 -38.30 10.12
C PRO A 165 57.80 -37.67 11.13
N GLU A 166 57.82 -36.33 11.31
CA GLU A 166 58.41 -35.63 12.49
C GLU A 166 57.91 -34.16 12.51
N ALA A 167 57.04 -33.75 13.44
CA ALA A 167 57.31 -33.27 14.81
C ALA A 167 57.95 -31.85 14.89
N ALA A 168 57.17 -30.93 15.49
CA ALA A 168 57.32 -29.54 16.04
C ALA A 168 58.74 -29.05 16.48
N PRO A 169 58.97 -27.79 16.97
CA PRO A 169 58.03 -26.72 17.41
C PRO A 169 58.43 -25.24 17.07
N SER A 170 57.55 -24.29 17.43
CA SER A 170 57.88 -22.87 17.67
C SER A 170 58.81 -22.69 18.89
N PRO A 171 59.59 -21.58 18.97
CA PRO A 171 59.18 -20.36 19.72
C PRO A 171 59.59 -19.08 18.93
N GLU A 172 59.26 -17.82 19.24
CA GLU A 172 59.59 -17.00 20.42
C GLU A 172 59.08 -15.58 20.07
N ALA A 173 58.05 -15.04 20.73
CA ALA A 173 58.13 -14.06 21.81
C ALA A 173 59.05 -12.84 21.55
N ALA A 174 58.45 -11.67 21.28
CA ALA A 174 58.91 -10.31 21.60
C ALA A 174 57.96 -9.32 20.89
N ASN A 175 57.49 -8.21 21.43
CA ASN A 175 57.60 -7.58 22.73
C ASN A 175 56.47 -6.52 22.77
N VAL A 176 56.02 -6.21 23.96
CA VAL A 176 54.96 -5.26 24.30
C VAL A 176 55.53 -3.83 24.22
N GLU A 177 54.82 -2.87 23.63
CA GLU A 177 54.32 -1.70 24.36
C GLU A 177 53.49 -0.72 23.49
N PRO A 178 52.57 0.04 24.13
CA PRO A 178 51.51 0.80 23.48
C PRO A 178 51.79 2.31 23.48
N MET A 179 51.32 3.06 22.47
CA MET A 179 50.95 4.46 22.70
C MET A 179 50.05 5.04 21.59
N LEU A 180 48.93 5.60 22.06
CA LEU A 180 48.24 6.79 21.57
C LEU A 180 47.75 6.82 20.11
N ALA A 181 46.45 6.56 19.94
CA ALA A 181 45.67 7.23 18.90
C ALA A 181 44.20 7.40 19.33
N THR A 182 43.91 8.63 19.76
CA THR A 182 42.78 9.45 19.33
C THR A 182 41.37 8.85 19.40
N VAL A 183 40.62 9.41 20.37
CA VAL A 183 39.17 9.43 20.47
C VAL A 183 38.53 9.87 19.14
N VAL A 184 37.73 9.01 18.54
CA VAL A 184 36.73 9.39 17.52
C VAL A 184 35.35 8.97 18.03
N SER A 185 34.55 9.97 18.40
CA SER A 185 33.13 9.83 18.70
C SER A 185 32.35 9.40 17.44
N PRO A 186 31.39 8.46 17.53
CA PRO A 186 30.39 8.28 16.49
C PRO A 186 29.22 9.27 16.72
N GLY A 187 29.08 10.24 15.81
CA GLY A 187 27.95 11.16 15.76
C GLY A 187 26.62 10.48 15.33
N PRO A 188 25.48 11.17 15.52
CA PRO A 188 24.14 10.60 15.35
C PRO A 188 23.77 10.39 13.88
N SER A 189 23.25 9.18 13.60
CA SER A 189 22.82 8.73 12.28
C SER A 189 21.71 9.60 11.70
N ALA A 190 22.09 10.46 10.76
CA ALA A 190 21.18 11.18 9.88
C ALA A 190 20.31 10.22 9.04
N GLY A 191 19.07 10.64 8.81
CA GLY A 191 18.01 9.83 8.23
C GLY A 191 18.32 9.21 6.88
N ARG A 192 18.00 7.92 6.75
CA ARG A 192 17.93 7.23 5.46
C ARG A 192 16.72 7.76 4.69
N PRO A 193 16.88 8.23 3.44
CA PRO A 193 15.75 8.45 2.54
C PRO A 193 15.17 7.10 2.13
N TRP A 194 13.84 7.00 2.16
CA TRP A 194 13.09 5.81 1.73
C TRP A 194 13.43 5.45 0.28
N PRO A 195 13.52 4.16 -0.07
CA PRO A 195 13.72 3.74 -1.45
C PRO A 195 12.52 4.18 -2.30
N GLN A 196 12.80 4.95 -3.37
CA GLN A 196 11.78 5.29 -4.36
C GLN A 196 11.34 4.02 -5.07
N ALA A 197 10.07 3.66 -4.90
CA ALA A 197 9.46 2.52 -5.57
C ALA A 197 9.39 2.77 -7.10
N PRO A 198 9.67 1.75 -7.94
CA PRO A 198 9.60 1.88 -9.39
C PRO A 198 8.19 2.19 -9.87
N SER A 199 8.10 3.11 -10.83
CA SER A 199 6.89 3.67 -11.42
C SER A 199 6.09 2.66 -12.25
N ILE A 200 5.31 1.79 -11.60
CA ILE A 200 4.36 0.85 -12.25
C ILE A 200 2.99 1.53 -12.52
N VAL A 201 2.86 2.84 -12.29
CA VAL A 201 1.56 3.54 -12.29
C VAL A 201 1.03 3.90 -13.69
N VAL A 202 1.84 3.81 -14.75
CA VAL A 202 1.44 4.32 -16.07
C VAL A 202 0.48 3.36 -16.81
N ARG A 203 0.49 2.04 -16.52
CA ARG A 203 -0.25 1.06 -17.34
C ARG A 203 -1.72 0.79 -16.94
N ARG A 204 -2.17 1.23 -15.75
CA ARG A 204 -3.57 0.97 -15.29
C ARG A 204 -4.59 2.04 -15.69
N LYS A 205 -4.16 3.20 -16.21
CA LYS A 205 -5.04 4.35 -16.49
C LYS A 205 -5.86 4.22 -17.79
N ARG A 206 -5.40 3.39 -18.75
CA ARG A 206 -6.13 3.16 -20.03
C ARG A 206 -7.36 2.26 -19.91
N ARG A 207 -7.41 1.35 -18.92
CA ARG A 207 -8.52 0.39 -18.79
C ARG A 207 -9.79 0.95 -18.13
N ARG A 208 -9.69 2.03 -17.35
CA ARG A 208 -10.87 2.65 -16.70
C ARG A 208 -11.72 3.49 -17.66
N ARG A 209 -11.11 4.06 -18.72
CA ARG A 209 -11.88 4.77 -19.75
C ARG A 209 -12.74 3.81 -20.57
N ALA A 210 -12.22 2.65 -20.96
CA ALA A 210 -13.00 1.66 -21.70
C ALA A 210 -14.28 1.24 -20.94
N ARG A 211 -14.18 0.91 -19.64
CA ARG A 211 -15.35 0.47 -18.85
C ARG A 211 -16.43 1.54 -18.66
N GLN A 212 -16.05 2.81 -18.62
CA GLN A 212 -17.02 3.90 -18.48
C GLN A 212 -17.84 4.14 -19.75
N TRP A 213 -17.27 3.85 -20.93
CA TRP A 213 -17.98 3.92 -22.21
C TRP A 213 -18.97 2.76 -22.38
N TRP A 214 -18.61 1.55 -21.91
CA TRP A 214 -19.52 0.41 -21.91
C TRP A 214 -20.77 0.62 -21.06
N LEU A 215 -20.63 1.24 -19.87
CA LEU A 215 -21.78 1.55 -19.02
C LEU A 215 -22.69 2.64 -19.65
N ALA A 216 -22.10 3.66 -20.27
CA ALA A 216 -22.88 4.68 -20.98
C ALA A 216 -23.64 4.10 -22.19
N ALA A 217 -23.00 3.21 -22.95
CA ALA A 217 -23.64 2.52 -24.08
C ALA A 217 -24.77 1.58 -23.62
N ALA A 218 -24.58 0.83 -22.53
CA ALA A 218 -25.61 -0.04 -21.98
C ALA A 218 -26.85 0.72 -21.49
N VAL A 219 -26.65 1.88 -20.83
CA VAL A 219 -27.77 2.75 -20.40
C VAL A 219 -28.51 3.35 -21.59
N LEU A 220 -27.80 3.78 -22.64
CA LEU A 220 -28.42 4.29 -23.86
C LEU A 220 -29.26 3.20 -24.55
N LEU A 221 -28.74 1.97 -24.64
CA LEU A 221 -29.42 0.86 -25.28
C LEU A 221 -30.69 0.45 -24.50
N LEU A 222 -30.64 0.44 -23.17
CA LEU A 222 -31.83 0.22 -22.33
C LEU A 222 -32.87 1.33 -22.48
N ALA A 223 -32.45 2.59 -22.60
CA ALA A 223 -33.37 3.70 -22.82
C ALA A 223 -34.07 3.62 -24.19
N VAL A 224 -33.34 3.25 -25.25
CA VAL A 224 -33.91 3.03 -26.58
C VAL A 224 -34.88 1.85 -26.59
N MET A 225 -34.52 0.74 -25.95
CA MET A 225 -35.41 -0.42 -25.83
C MET A 225 -36.69 -0.08 -25.06
N ALA A 226 -36.60 0.70 -23.98
CA ALA A 226 -37.78 1.17 -23.26
C ALA A 226 -38.66 2.06 -24.14
N LEU A 227 -38.08 2.94 -24.95
CA LEU A 227 -38.83 3.80 -25.87
C LEU A 227 -39.54 3.02 -26.98
N LEU A 228 -38.96 1.92 -27.45
CA LEU A 228 -39.58 1.03 -28.47
C LEU A 228 -40.68 0.13 -27.89
N ILE A 229 -40.64 -0.17 -26.60
CA ILE A 229 -41.66 -1.02 -25.94
C ILE A 229 -42.85 -0.18 -25.47
N PHE A 230 -42.63 1.08 -25.09
CA PHE A 230 -43.64 1.95 -24.48
C PHE A 230 -44.11 3.13 -25.35
N GLY A 231 -43.56 3.30 -26.56
CA GLY A 231 -43.98 4.31 -27.54
C GLY A 231 -44.56 3.65 -28.77
#